data_AF-A0A510UYP4-F1
#
_entry.id   AF-A0A510UYP4-F1
#
_cell.length_a   1.000
_cell.length_b   1.000
_cell.length_c   1.000
_cell.angle_alpha   90.00
_cell.angle_beta   90.00
_cell.angle_gamma   90.00
#
_symmetry.space_group_name_H-M   'P 1'
#
loop_
_entity.id
_entity.type
_entity.pdbx_description
1 polymer ?
#
loop_
_entity_poly.entity_id
_entity_poly.type
_entity_poly.pdbx_seq_one_letter_code
_entity_poly.pdbx_strand_id
1 'polypeptide(L)' 'MHGDPPGQTPIEPYRSATVRSDLYSGETVGIPVVVVSRAPAPPSPAEWLCVRQTLGHERHWFAWVPAERVTAR' A
#
# COMPACT_ATOMS: atom_id res chain seq x y z
N MET A 1 -14.53 -14.21 -6.91
CA MET A 1 -14.41 -13.27 -5.77
C MET A 1 -13.08 -12.56 -5.95
N HIS A 2 -13.08 -11.38 -6.58
CA HIS A 2 -11.84 -10.64 -6.87
C HIS A 2 -11.43 -9.90 -5.60
N GLY A 3 -10.24 -10.18 -5.07
CA GLY A 3 -9.72 -9.53 -3.85
C GLY A 3 -9.20 -8.11 -4.07
N ASP A 4 -9.09 -7.67 -5.32
CA ASP A 4 -8.58 -6.35 -5.67
C ASP A 4 -9.72 -5.31 -5.81
N PRO A 5 -9.52 -4.08 -5.34
CA PRO A 5 -10.46 -2.99 -5.54
C PRO A 5 -10.60 -2.65 -7.03
N PRO A 6 -11.79 -2.25 -7.50
CA PRO A 6 -11.99 -1.80 -8.88
C PRO A 6 -11.35 -0.41 -9.11
N GLY A 7 -11.19 -0.04 -10.38
CA GLY A 7 -10.73 1.33 -10.74
C GLY A 7 -9.28 1.62 -10.36
N GLN A 8 -8.42 0.61 -10.43
CA GLN A 8 -7.01 0.72 -10.11
C GLN A 8 -6.30 1.60 -11.12
N THR A 9 -5.43 2.49 -10.66
CA THR A 9 -4.55 3.29 -11.51
C THR A 9 -3.10 3.13 -11.06
N PRO A 10 -2.20 2.67 -11.94
CA PRO A 10 -0.78 2.60 -11.65
C PRO A 10 -0.23 3.95 -11.21
N ILE A 11 0.73 3.93 -10.30
CA ILE A 11 1.49 5.11 -9.89
C ILE A 11 2.87 5.00 -10.52
N GLU A 12 3.25 5.99 -11.32
CA GLU A 12 4.59 6.11 -11.90
C GLU A 12 5.11 7.55 -11.75
N PRO A 13 6.35 7.76 -11.27
CA PRO A 13 7.26 6.75 -10.74
C PRO A 13 6.76 6.19 -9.40
N TYR A 14 7.18 4.98 -9.05
CA TYR A 14 6.91 4.40 -7.74
C TYR A 14 7.39 5.31 -6.60
N ARG A 15 6.72 5.22 -5.45
CA ARG A 15 6.98 6.07 -4.27
C ARG A 15 7.25 5.21 -3.05
N SER A 16 8.36 5.47 -2.36
CA SER A 16 8.63 4.86 -1.05
C SER A 16 7.66 5.40 0.01
N ALA A 17 7.19 4.53 0.88
CA ALA A 17 6.27 4.90 1.95
C ALA A 17 6.43 3.98 3.17
N THR A 18 5.72 4.30 4.23
CA THR A 18 5.59 3.47 5.43
C THR A 18 4.11 3.13 5.65
N VAL A 19 3.80 1.86 5.84
CA VAL A 19 2.47 1.39 6.26
C VAL A 19 2.43 1.26 7.77
N ARG A 20 1.43 1.86 8.41
CA ARG A 20 1.12 1.64 9.83
C ARG A 20 0.40 0.31 10.01
N SER A 21 0.95 -0.55 10.87
CA SER A 21 0.37 -1.85 11.22
C SER A 21 0.23 -1.98 12.73
N ASP A 22 -0.97 -2.31 13.18
CA ASP A 22 -1.25 -2.59 14.60
C ASP A 22 -1.13 -4.10 14.83
N LEU A 23 -0.24 -4.51 15.74
CA LEU A 23 0.03 -5.90 16.07
C LEU A 23 -0.94 -6.41 17.14
N TYR A 24 -1.13 -7.73 17.21
CA TYR A 24 -1.96 -8.35 18.26
C TYR A 24 -1.46 -8.10 19.68
N SER A 25 -0.18 -7.73 19.84
CA SER A 25 0.41 -7.28 21.10
C SER A 25 -0.10 -5.90 21.56
N GLY A 26 -0.83 -5.18 20.71
CA GLY A 26 -1.24 -3.78 20.93
C GLY A 26 -0.17 -2.75 20.51
N GLU A 27 0.99 -3.20 20.02
CA GLU A 27 2.03 -2.33 19.48
C GLU A 27 1.69 -1.89 18.05
N THR A 28 1.96 -0.62 17.73
CA THR A 28 1.89 -0.11 16.36
C THR A 28 3.29 -0.01 15.76
N VAL A 29 3.51 -0.64 14.61
CA VAL A 29 4.78 -0.64 13.88
C VAL A 29 4.65 -0.01 12.50
N GLY A 30 5.76 0.51 11.99
CA GLY A 30 5.87 1.03 10.62
C GLY A 30 6.58 0.04 9.70
N ILE A 31 5.96 -0.32 8.58
CA ILE A 31 6.51 -1.27 7.61
C ILE A 31 6.92 -0.51 6.34
N PRO A 32 8.21 -0.53 5.94
CA PRO A 32 8.65 0.14 4.72
C PRO A 32 8.14 -0.59 3.48
N VAL A 33 7.58 0.16 2.54
CA VAL A 33 6.99 -0.36 1.30
C VAL A 33 7.24 0.58 0.13
N VAL A 34 6.85 0.13 -1.05
CA VAL A 34 6.74 0.93 -2.26
C VAL A 34 5.27 0.98 -2.70
N VAL A 35 4.71 2.16 -2.92
CA VAL A 35 3.37 2.34 -3.48
C VAL A 35 3.43 2.21 -5.00
N VAL A 36 2.61 1.31 -5.57
CA VAL A 36 2.63 0.97 -7.00
C VAL A 36 1.31 1.21 -7.72
N SER A 37 0.18 1.28 -7.00
CA SER A 37 -1.14 1.56 -7.57
C SER A 37 -2.07 2.18 -6.52
N ARG A 38 -3.18 2.76 -6.96
CA ARG A 38 -4.21 3.36 -6.10
C ARG A 38 -5.63 3.04 -6.59
N ALA A 39 -6.59 3.12 -5.69
CA ALA A 39 -8.03 3.06 -5.99
C ALA A 39 -8.84 3.87 -4.94
N PRO A 40 -10.01 4.45 -5.29
CA PRO A 40 -10.43 4.75 -6.64
C PRO A 40 -9.59 5.91 -7.21
N ALA A 41 -9.30 5.81 -8.50
CA ALA A 41 -8.40 6.66 -9.26
C ALA A 41 -8.88 8.12 -9.43
N PRO A 42 -8.05 9.02 -10.01
CA PRO A 42 -8.49 10.37 -10.34
C PRO A 42 -9.79 10.39 -11.15
N PRO A 43 -10.67 11.38 -10.92
CA PRO A 43 -10.48 12.57 -10.07
C PRO A 43 -10.74 12.36 -8.57
N SER A 44 -11.10 11.15 -8.14
CA SER A 44 -11.41 10.88 -6.73
C SER A 44 -10.14 10.78 -5.88
N PRO A 45 -10.20 11.17 -4.59
CA PRO A 45 -9.17 10.82 -3.62
C PRO A 45 -8.98 9.30 -3.56
N ALA A 46 -7.72 8.85 -3.47
CA ALA A 46 -7.42 7.44 -3.29
C ALA A 46 -7.86 6.99 -1.89
N GLU A 47 -8.62 5.92 -1.83
CA GLU A 47 -9.10 5.24 -0.62
C GLU A 47 -8.20 4.06 -0.26
N TRP A 48 -7.58 3.44 -1.28
CA TRP A 48 -6.76 2.25 -1.21
C TRP A 48 -5.47 2.47 -1.99
N LEU A 49 -4.38 1.96 -1.43
CA LEU A 49 -3.07 1.94 -2.07
C LEU A 49 -2.60 0.49 -2.18
N CYS A 50 -2.14 0.11 -3.37
CA CYS A 50 -1.42 -1.13 -3.55
C CYS A 50 0.04 -0.89 -3.19
N VAL A 51 0.50 -1.61 -2.17
CA VAL A 51 1.85 -1.53 -1.66
C VAL A 51 2.61 -2.81 -2.00
N ARG A 52 3.89 -2.64 -2.33
CA ARG A 52 4.86 -3.70 -2.55
C ARG A 52 5.85 -3.70 -1.39
N GLN A 53 5.88 -4.79 -0.64
CA GLN A 53 6.91 -5.05 0.36
C GLN A 53 7.96 -6.00 -0.21
N THR A 54 9.23 -5.79 0.11
CA THR A 54 10.32 -6.70 -0.22
C THR A 54 10.60 -7.65 0.96
N LEU A 55 10.54 -8.96 0.71
CA LEU A 55 10.71 -10.04 1.68
C LEU A 55 12.00 -10.85 1.38
N GLY A 56 13.14 -10.31 1.82
CA GLY A 56 14.45 -10.86 1.48
C GLY A 56 14.96 -10.33 0.13
N HIS A 57 15.85 -11.06 -0.54
CA HIS A 57 16.55 -10.51 -1.71
C HIS A 57 15.71 -10.43 -2.99
N GLU A 58 14.71 -11.30 -3.18
CA GLU A 58 14.00 -11.41 -4.48
C GLU A 58 12.49 -11.61 -4.37
N ARG A 59 11.94 -11.72 -3.16
CA ARG A 59 10.49 -11.94 -3.01
C ARG A 59 9.80 -10.63 -2.76
N HIS A 60 8.72 -10.41 -3.49
CA HIS A 60 7.84 -9.27 -3.30
C HIS A 60 6.45 -9.76 -2.89
N TRP A 61 5.85 -9.03 -1.96
CA TRP A 61 4.45 -9.21 -1.58
C TRP A 61 3.68 -7.95 -1.98
N PHE A 62 2.47 -8.12 -2.51
CA PHE A 62 1.54 -7.04 -2.82
C PHE A 62 0.32 -7.07 -1.91
N ALA A 63 -0.09 -5.92 -1.41
CA ALA A 63 -1.29 -5.79 -0.59
C ALA A 63 -2.01 -4.48 -0.90
N TRP A 64 -3.34 -4.52 -0.89
CA TRP A 64 -4.17 -3.33 -0.84
C TRP A 64 -4.37 -2.92 0.61
N VAL A 65 -3.98 -1.69 0.93
CA VAL A 65 -4.13 -1.11 2.27
C VAL A 65 -4.91 0.20 2.19
N PRO A 66 -5.70 0.55 3.21
CA PRO A 66 -6.35 1.85 3.27
C PRO A 66 -5.32 2.98 3.22
N ALA A 67 -5.60 4.02 2.42
CA ALA A 67 -4.67 5.10 2.14
C ALA A 67 -4.26 5.86 3.42
N GLU A 68 -5.16 5.96 4.41
CA GLU A 68 -4.89 6.61 5.69
C GLU A 68 -3.86 5.88 6.56
N ARG A 69 -3.55 4.62 6.24
CA ARG A 69 -2.48 3.86 6.90
C ARG A 69 -1.11 4.07 6.26
N VAL A 70 -1.03 4.79 5.14
CA VAL A 70 0.21 4.98 4.40
C VAL A 70 0.70 6.41 4.55
N THR A 71 1.95 6.57 4.98
CA THR A 71 2.59 7.88 5.08
C THR A 71 3.77 7.93 4.12
N ALA A 72 3.85 9.01 3.33
CA ALA A 72 4.98 9.27 2.47
C ALA A 72 6.26 9.45 3.30
N ARG A 73 7.38 9.00 2.75
CA ARG A 73 8.70 9.16 3.35
C ARG A 73 9.46 10.32 2.71
#